data_AF-A0A2V7TAI1-F1
#
_entry.id   AF-A0A2V7TAI1-F1
#
_cell.length_a   1.000
_cell.length_b   1.000
_cell.length_c   1.000
_cell.angle_alpha   90.00
_cell.angle_beta   90.00
_cell.angle_gamma   90.00
#
_symmetry.space_group_name_H-M   'P 1'
#
loop_
_entity.id
_entity.type
_entity.pdbx_description
1 polymer ?
#
loop_
_entity_poly.entity_id
_entity_poly.type
_entity_poly.pdbx_seq_one_letter_code
_entity_poly.pdbx_strand_id
1 'polypeptide(L)'
;ELSSAGNDLRPAIRFDGRELFLSSDRAGSAGGSQDIWVATRPAFGAPWALPVNLGPPVNTEYNEAQPSLSADGRTLLFASDRPGGSGGEDLYMTTRETRPQGEGPR
;
A
#
# COMPACT_ATOMS: atom_id res chain seq x y z
N GLU A 1 7.24 2.92 -14.46
CA GLU A 1 6.46 4.14 -14.16
C GLU A 1 5.63 3.86 -12.91
N LEU A 2 5.66 4.78 -11.94
CA LEU A 2 4.86 4.67 -10.71
C LEU A 2 3.41 5.09 -10.98
N SER A 3 3.26 6.14 -11.78
CA SER A 3 1.97 6.68 -12.18
C SER A 3 1.29 5.79 -13.22
N SER A 4 -0.02 5.97 -13.33
CA SER A 4 -0.92 5.31 -14.24
C SER A 4 -1.84 6.34 -14.92
N ALA A 5 -2.82 5.87 -15.70
CA ALA A 5 -3.89 6.74 -16.21
C ALA A 5 -4.92 7.11 -15.13
N GLY A 6 -4.83 6.49 -13.95
CA GLY A 6 -5.70 6.72 -12.80
C GLY A 6 -5.16 7.77 -11.82
N ASN A 7 -5.93 8.03 -10.76
CA ASN A 7 -5.55 8.82 -9.62
C ASN A 7 -4.56 8.05 -8.74
N ASP A 8 -3.29 8.45 -8.75
CA ASP A 8 -2.24 7.89 -7.91
C ASP A 8 -1.87 8.85 -6.79
N LEU A 9 -2.32 8.54 -5.57
CA LEU A 9 -2.37 9.49 -4.46
C LEU A 9 -1.78 8.91 -3.18
N ARG A 10 -1.51 9.81 -2.22
CA ARG A 10 -1.17 9.48 -0.81
C ARG A 10 -0.03 8.45 -0.67
N PRO A 11 1.15 8.71 -1.26
CA PRO A 11 2.27 7.80 -1.15
C PRO A 11 2.76 7.68 0.30
N ALA A 12 3.07 6.46 0.73
CA ALA A 12 3.81 6.15 1.94
C ALA A 12 5.04 5.32 1.61
N ILE A 13 6.23 5.84 1.92
CA ILE A 13 7.50 5.21 1.59
C ILE A 13 8.17 4.66 2.85
N ARG A 14 8.74 3.45 2.75
CA ARG A 14 9.57 2.87 3.80
C ARG A 14 10.80 3.72 4.04
N PHE A 15 11.32 3.69 5.28
CA PHE A 15 12.45 4.52 5.70
C PHE A 15 13.72 4.35 4.84
N ASP A 16 14.00 3.14 4.35
CA ASP A 16 15.13 2.88 3.44
C ASP A 16 14.85 3.28 1.98
N GLY A 17 13.64 3.77 1.72
CA GLY A 17 13.13 4.19 0.44
C GLY A 17 12.91 3.07 -0.56
N ARG A 18 12.89 1.77 -0.18
CA ARG A 18 12.84 0.65 -1.15
C ARG A 18 11.45 0.07 -1.41
N GLU A 19 10.47 0.53 -0.66
CA GLU A 19 9.09 0.05 -0.72
C GLU A 19 8.16 1.26 -0.60
N LEU A 20 7.17 1.35 -1.49
CA LEU A 20 6.22 2.44 -1.59
C LEU A 20 4.81 1.85 -1.63
N PHE A 21 3.94 2.33 -0.76
CA PHE A 21 2.50 2.11 -0.84
C PHE A 21 1.83 3.36 -1.40
N LEU A 22 0.76 3.21 -2.16
CA LEU A 22 -0.04 4.31 -2.68
C LEU A 22 -1.51 3.92 -2.81
N SER A 23 -2.40 4.91 -2.77
CA SER A 23 -3.80 4.74 -3.15
C SER A 23 -3.95 4.93 -4.66
N SER A 24 -4.63 4.01 -5.33
CA SER A 24 -4.82 4.09 -6.78
C SER A 24 -6.17 3.51 -7.22
N ASP A 25 -6.78 4.14 -8.22
CA ASP A 25 -7.97 3.66 -8.94
C ASP A 25 -7.60 2.97 -10.27
N ARG A 26 -6.32 2.62 -10.46
CA ARG A 26 -5.83 2.00 -11.68
C ARG A 26 -6.51 0.66 -11.97
N ALA A 27 -6.41 0.24 -13.23
CA ALA A 27 -6.89 -1.07 -13.68
C ALA A 27 -6.29 -2.22 -12.84
N GLY A 28 -7.15 -3.11 -12.36
CA GLY A 28 -6.78 -4.23 -11.48
C GLY A 28 -7.08 -4.00 -10.00
N SER A 29 -7.78 -2.93 -9.64
CA SER A 29 -8.32 -2.72 -8.29
C SER A 29 -9.50 -3.66 -8.03
N ALA A 30 -9.64 -4.13 -6.79
CA ALA A 30 -10.52 -5.23 -6.37
C ALA A 30 -11.99 -4.79 -6.15
N GLY A 31 -12.23 -3.50 -5.99
CA GLY A 31 -13.55 -2.89 -5.80
C GLY A 31 -13.41 -1.41 -5.46
N GLY A 32 -14.49 -0.77 -5.00
CA GLY A 32 -14.47 0.63 -4.61
C GLY A 32 -14.02 1.62 -5.70
N SER A 33 -13.67 2.83 -5.26
CA SER A 33 -13.04 3.89 -6.05
C SER A 33 -11.51 3.90 -5.94
N GLN A 34 -10.90 3.35 -4.87
CA GLN A 34 -9.43 3.24 -4.73
C GLN A 34 -9.01 1.99 -3.94
N ASP A 35 -7.86 1.45 -4.30
CA ASP A 35 -7.15 0.36 -3.62
C ASP A 35 -5.74 0.79 -3.17
N ILE A 36 -5.14 0.00 -2.27
CA ILE A 36 -3.72 0.12 -1.93
C ILE A 36 -2.86 -0.70 -2.88
N TRP A 37 -1.89 -0.04 -3.50
CA TRP A 37 -0.89 -0.64 -4.38
C TRP A 37 0.49 -0.54 -3.75
N VAL A 38 1.39 -1.46 -4.08
CA VAL A 38 2.77 -1.49 -3.58
C VAL A 38 3.77 -1.57 -4.71
N ALA A 39 4.83 -0.77 -4.64
CA ALA A 39 5.97 -0.83 -5.55
C ALA A 39 7.27 -1.03 -4.76
N THR A 40 8.21 -1.75 -5.36
CA THR A 40 9.52 -2.00 -4.77
C THR A 40 10.65 -1.58 -5.71
N ARG A 41 11.84 -1.39 -5.16
CA ARG A 41 13.07 -1.16 -5.93
C ARG A 41 14.28 -1.76 -5.22
N PRO A 42 15.32 -2.16 -5.96
CA PRO A 42 16.47 -2.86 -5.38
C PRO A 42 17.35 -1.97 -4.48
N ALA A 43 17.36 -0.66 -4.70
CA ALA A 43 18.14 0.30 -3.92
C ALA A 43 17.51 1.69 -3.91
N PHE A 44 17.88 2.52 -2.93
CA PHE A 44 17.51 3.93 -2.93
C PHE A 44 18.05 4.60 -4.20
N GLY A 45 17.19 5.33 -4.92
CA GLY A 45 17.52 5.97 -6.20
C GLY A 45 17.37 5.07 -7.42
N ALA A 46 17.20 3.76 -7.27
CA ALA A 46 16.92 2.88 -8.40
C ALA A 46 15.50 3.14 -8.96
N PRO A 47 15.24 2.81 -10.24
CA PRO A 47 13.90 2.80 -10.79
C PRO A 47 12.96 1.88 -10.01
N TRP A 48 11.70 2.30 -9.88
CA TRP A 48 10.65 1.49 -9.28
C TRP A 48 10.19 0.39 -10.23
N ALA A 49 9.96 -0.80 -9.66
CA ALA A 49 9.14 -1.81 -10.31
C ALA A 49 7.71 -1.29 -10.50
N LEU A 50 6.97 -1.91 -11.42
CA LEU A 50 5.55 -1.60 -11.61
C LEU A 50 4.79 -1.90 -10.31
N PRO A 51 3.96 -0.96 -9.82
CA PRO A 51 3.18 -1.23 -8.63
C PRO A 51 2.23 -2.40 -8.85
N VAL A 52 2.07 -3.24 -7.82
CA VAL A 52 1.16 -4.39 -7.79
C VAL A 52 0.07 -4.15 -6.76
N ASN A 53 -1.14 -4.66 -7.03
CA ASN A 53 -2.25 -4.56 -6.10
C ASN A 53 -1.90 -5.36 -4.83
N LEU A 54 -2.15 -4.78 -3.65
CA LEU A 54 -1.75 -5.41 -2.39
C LEU A 54 -2.63 -6.63 -2.04
N GLY A 55 -3.81 -6.73 -2.65
CA GLY A 55 -4.71 -7.88 -2.54
C GLY A 55 -5.31 -8.08 -1.15
N PRO A 56 -6.15 -9.12 -0.99
CA PRO A 56 -6.73 -9.47 0.31
C PRO A 56 -5.65 -9.94 1.31
N PRO A 57 -5.84 -9.71 2.62
CA PRO A 57 -7.02 -9.09 3.24
C PRO A 57 -6.96 -7.56 3.29
N VAL A 58 -5.93 -6.93 2.70
CA VAL A 58 -5.78 -5.47 2.74
C VAL A 58 -6.81 -4.84 1.82
N ASN A 59 -6.74 -5.12 0.53
CA ASN A 59 -7.75 -4.66 -0.43
C ASN A 59 -8.96 -5.59 -0.40
N THR A 60 -10.15 -5.01 -0.43
CA THR A 60 -11.43 -5.71 -0.41
C THR A 60 -12.32 -5.22 -1.56
N GLU A 61 -13.62 -5.48 -1.51
CA GLU A 61 -14.58 -4.90 -2.46
C GLU A 61 -14.92 -3.43 -2.16
N TYR A 62 -14.48 -2.93 -1.01
CA TYR A 62 -14.68 -1.57 -0.49
C TYR A 62 -13.51 -0.66 -0.87
N ASN A 63 -13.55 0.61 -0.46
CA ASN A 63 -12.42 1.53 -0.63
C ASN A 63 -11.33 1.22 0.38
N GLU A 64 -10.07 1.23 -0.08
CA GLU A 64 -8.90 1.29 0.77
C GLU A 64 -7.93 2.38 0.33
N ALA A 65 -7.66 3.32 1.23
CA ALA A 65 -6.88 4.51 0.89
C ALA A 65 -5.96 4.99 2.03
N GLN A 66 -5.14 6.00 1.69
CA GLN A 66 -4.31 6.74 2.63
C GLN A 66 -3.35 5.86 3.45
N PRO A 67 -2.52 5.01 2.80
CA PRO A 67 -1.62 4.13 3.51
C PRO A 67 -0.64 4.93 4.37
N SER A 68 -0.30 4.37 5.53
CA SER A 68 0.74 4.88 6.42
C SER A 68 1.53 3.71 6.99
N LEU A 69 2.84 3.68 6.70
CA LEU A 69 3.72 2.59 7.08
C LEU A 69 4.52 2.98 8.35
N SER A 70 4.54 2.09 9.34
CA SER A 70 5.37 2.28 10.53
C SER A 70 6.86 2.33 10.19
N ALA A 71 7.64 2.98 11.06
CA ALA A 71 9.07 3.19 10.83
C ALA A 71 9.88 1.88 10.68
N ASP A 72 9.45 0.81 11.37
CA ASP A 72 10.05 -0.52 11.27
C ASP A 72 9.60 -1.31 10.02
N GLY A 73 8.66 -0.75 9.25
CA GLY A 73 8.09 -1.33 8.05
C GLY A 73 7.21 -2.55 8.31
N ARG A 74 6.68 -2.74 9.52
CA ARG A 74 5.89 -3.95 9.88
C ARG A 74 4.40 -3.72 9.99
N THR A 75 3.97 -2.49 10.24
CA THR A 75 2.57 -2.14 10.45
C THR A 75 2.13 -1.18 9.35
N LEU A 76 1.07 -1.52 8.64
CA LEU A 76 0.41 -0.64 7.69
C LEU A 76 -0.95 -0.24 8.27
N LEU A 77 -1.13 1.06 8.47
CA LEU A 77 -2.41 1.69 8.77
C LEU A 77 -3.01 2.22 7.47
N PHE A 78 -4.33 2.15 7.32
CA PHE A 78 -5.04 2.67 6.15
C PHE A 78 -6.50 2.97 6.48
N ALA A 79 -7.13 3.81 5.68
CA ALA A 79 -8.56 4.12 5.77
C ALA A 79 -9.36 3.14 4.91
N SER A 80 -10.54 2.72 5.38
CA SER A 80 -11.49 1.92 4.60
C SER A 80 -12.93 2.19 4.99
N ASP A 81 -13.84 2.14 4.03
CA ASP A 81 -15.30 2.20 4.23
C ASP A 81 -15.96 0.81 4.34
N ARG A 82 -15.15 -0.23 4.59
CA ARG A 82 -15.69 -1.58 4.82
C ARG A 82 -16.62 -1.61 6.05
N PRO A 83 -17.68 -2.44 6.03
CA PRO A 83 -18.64 -2.54 7.12
C PRO A 83 -18.01 -2.95 8.46
N GLY A 84 -18.61 -2.48 9.55
CA GLY A 84 -18.18 -2.76 10.92
C GLY A 84 -17.35 -1.65 11.56
N GLY A 85 -17.06 -0.58 10.82
CA GLY A 85 -16.45 0.65 11.32
C GLY A 85 -17.40 1.55 12.13
N SER A 86 -16.87 2.66 12.64
CA SER A 86 -17.60 3.66 13.45
C SER A 86 -18.16 4.82 12.63
N GLY A 87 -17.82 4.93 11.34
CA GLY A 87 -18.20 6.05 10.48
C GLY A 87 -18.23 5.70 9.00
N GLY A 88 -17.90 6.69 8.15
CA GLY A 88 -17.83 6.53 6.70
C GLY A 88 -16.56 5.81 6.27
N GLU A 89 -15.39 6.38 6.59
CA GLU A 89 -14.09 5.73 6.46
C GLU A 89 -13.46 5.62 7.84
N ASP A 90 -12.99 4.43 8.20
CA ASP A 90 -12.38 4.11 9.49
C ASP A 90 -10.94 3.63 9.33
N LEU A 91 -10.16 3.69 10.41
CA LEU A 91 -8.77 3.22 10.40
C LEU A 91 -8.69 1.71 10.63
N TYR A 92 -8.01 1.03 9.71
CA TYR A 92 -7.67 -0.38 9.78
C TYR A 92 -6.16 -0.55 9.85
N MET A 93 -5.74 -1.71 10.34
CA MET A 93 -4.34 -2.04 10.55
C MET A 93 -4.06 -3.47 10.10
N THR A 94 -2.92 -3.66 9.42
CA THR A 94 -2.36 -4.99 9.17
C THR A 94 -0.89 -5.03 9.57
N THR A 95 -0.40 -6.22 9.89
CA THR A 95 1.00 -6.45 10.27
C THR A 95 1.62 -7.57 9.45
N ARG A 96 2.92 -7.47 9.19
CA ARG A 96 3.72 -8.58 8.64
C ARG A 96 4.81 -9.01 9.61
N GLU A 97 5.03 -10.32 9.73
CA GLU A 97 6.05 -10.89 10.62
C GLU A 97 7.48 -10.71 10.09
N THR A 98 7.64 -10.75 8.76
CA THR A 98 8.95 -10.74 8.11
C THR A 98 9.09 -9.57 7.14
N ARG A 99 10.33 -9.06 6.99
CA ARG A 99 10.67 -8.17 5.86
C ARG A 99 10.55 -8.96 4.55
N PRO A 100 10.23 -8.32 3.41
CA PRO A 100 10.18 -8.99 2.12
C PRO A 100 11.43 -9.85 1.88
N GLN A 101 11.25 -11.06 1.36
CA GLN A 101 12.36 -11.98 1.09
C GLN A 101 13.40 -11.33 0.17
N GLY A 102 14.67 -11.35 0.59
CA GLY A 102 15.80 -10.78 -0.15
C GLY A 102 16.68 -9.81 0.65
N GLU A 103 16.24 -9.38 1.84
CA GLU A 103 17.01 -8.47 2.70
C GLU A 103 17.47 -9.19 3.97
N GLY A 104 18.60 -9.91 3.86
CA GLY A 104 19.29 -10.49 5.02
C GLY A 104 19.84 -9.41 5.96
N PRO A 105 20.09 -9.74 7.25
CA PRO A 105 20.77 -8.83 8.16
C PRO A 105 22.17 -8.51 7.62
N ARG A 106 22.54 -7.22 7.63
CA ARG A 106 23.92 -6.80 7.41
C ARG A 106 24.80 -7.30 8.54
#